data_AF-A0A7W7BRZ7-F1
#
_entry.id   AF-A0A7W7BRZ7-F1
#
_cell.length_a   1.000
_cell.length_b   1.000
_cell.length_c   1.000
_cell.angle_alpha   90.00
_cell.angle_beta   90.00
_cell.angle_gamma   90.00
#
_symmetry.space_group_name_H-M   'P 1'
#
loop_
_entity.id
_entity.type
_entity.pdbx_description
1 polymer ?
#
loop_
_entity_poly.entity_id
_entity_poly.type
_entity_poly.pdbx_seq_one_letter_code
_entity_poly.pdbx_strand_id
1 'polypeptide(L)'
;MPAADRFHASVRIDVDLTCAHPDELIDGLSDEQRMGSAGLDGEEALLSLIDVVIAPGARHLARIEAVDASIVASEWRDGEGSVPAGTSDETRVAQAGSRLSGIDWALDELFAEGASPAEGARDLRQRSVLKGLIWNASVVIVDCLFEDIVSLATHGSDRSHWRDTHVISQLPPQFAKYYDRSFAQKFLAATIEVTSRLTASPVYPQTVAHELALKIVLDEAERNADRLAGSVPEGWREHLDAVLFQDLDIDSLYVPSPDDEDAASAVPPMDFASWFIPYSHATESVPYANDEAKEPAGR
;
A
#
# COMPACT_ATOMS: atom_id res chain seq x y z
N MET A 1 1.03 56.31 12.22
CA MET A 1 0.90 55.89 10.81
C MET A 1 0.08 54.62 10.82
N PRO A 2 -1.00 54.49 10.03
CA PRO A 2 -1.72 53.24 9.94
C PRO A 2 -0.79 52.20 9.29
N ALA A 3 -0.77 50.98 9.81
CA ALA A 3 -0.07 49.87 9.19
C ALA A 3 -0.64 49.71 7.77
N ALA A 4 0.22 49.79 6.76
CA ALA A 4 -0.20 49.55 5.39
C ALA A 4 -0.77 48.13 5.31
N ASP A 5 -1.99 47.99 4.80
CA ASP A 5 -2.62 46.68 4.58
C ASP A 5 -1.70 45.86 3.66
N ARG A 6 -1.01 44.88 4.24
CA ARG A 6 -0.19 43.92 3.49
C ARG A 6 -1.10 42.78 3.08
N PHE A 7 -1.42 42.70 1.79
CA PHE A 7 -2.16 41.59 1.22
C PHE A 7 -1.20 40.42 1.00
N HIS A 8 -1.54 39.27 1.59
CA HIS A 8 -0.84 38.01 1.36
C HIS A 8 -1.67 37.17 0.39
N ALA A 9 -1.03 36.64 -0.64
CA ALA A 9 -1.65 35.74 -1.60
C ALA A 9 -0.73 34.54 -1.81
N SER A 10 -1.30 33.34 -1.76
CA SER A 10 -0.62 32.08 -2.06
C SER A 10 -1.11 31.59 -3.43
N VAL A 11 -0.18 31.20 -4.30
CA VAL A 11 -0.49 30.68 -5.64
C VAL A 11 0.06 29.26 -5.73
N ARG A 12 -0.79 28.33 -6.15
CA ARG A 12 -0.41 26.95 -6.52
C ARG A 12 -0.28 26.88 -8.04
N ILE A 13 0.82 26.31 -8.52
CA ILE A 13 1.03 26.02 -9.94
C ILE A 13 1.35 24.54 -10.04
N ASP A 14 0.40 23.75 -10.55
CA ASP A 14 0.63 22.36 -10.91
C ASP A 14 1.16 22.32 -12.35
N VAL A 15 2.31 21.69 -12.56
CA VAL A 15 2.98 21.60 -13.87
C VAL A 15 3.27 20.14 -14.20
N ASP A 16 2.70 19.66 -15.30
CA ASP A 16 3.06 18.37 -15.87
C ASP A 16 4.33 18.52 -16.72
N LEU A 17 5.42 17.91 -16.26
CA LEU A 17 6.71 17.93 -16.94
C LEU A 17 7.01 16.55 -17.54
N THR A 18 7.45 16.52 -18.79
CA THR A 18 7.95 15.32 -19.45
C THR A 18 9.43 15.50 -19.73
N CYS A 19 10.28 14.63 -19.17
CA CYS A 19 11.71 14.60 -19.43
C CYS A 19 12.04 13.37 -20.30
N ALA A 20 12.58 13.59 -21.50
CA ALA A 20 12.93 12.50 -22.41
C ALA A 20 14.22 11.76 -22.02
N HIS A 21 15.14 12.44 -21.32
CA HIS A 21 16.47 11.92 -20.97
C HIS A 21 16.81 12.28 -19.51
N PRO A 22 16.21 11.60 -18.52
CA PRO A 22 16.40 11.95 -17.11
C PRO A 22 17.85 11.81 -16.63
N ASP A 23 18.61 10.87 -17.20
CA ASP A 23 20.03 10.67 -16.86
C ASP A 23 20.88 11.91 -17.23
N GLU A 24 20.46 12.69 -18.23
CA GLU A 24 21.16 13.90 -18.66
C GLU A 24 20.86 15.12 -17.76
N LEU A 25 19.86 15.04 -16.87
CA LEU A 25 19.53 16.15 -15.94
C LEU A 25 20.69 16.46 -15.00
N ILE A 26 21.35 15.43 -14.49
CA ILE A 26 22.48 15.57 -13.56
C ILE A 26 23.71 16.10 -14.29
N ASP A 27 23.94 15.62 -15.52
CA ASP A 27 25.05 16.05 -16.37
C ASP A 27 24.87 17.47 -16.91
N GLY A 28 23.64 17.98 -17.00
CA GLY A 28 23.34 19.34 -17.45
C GLY A 28 23.54 20.45 -16.41
N LEU A 29 23.77 20.13 -15.14
CA LEU A 29 23.94 21.11 -14.05
C LEU A 29 25.25 21.90 -14.19
N SER A 30 25.20 23.22 -13.96
CA SER A 30 26.41 24.07 -13.93
C SER A 30 27.32 23.73 -12.74
N ASP A 31 28.60 24.07 -12.79
CA ASP A 31 29.56 23.74 -11.71
C ASP A 31 29.19 24.38 -10.36
N GLU A 32 28.53 25.55 -10.35
CA GLU A 32 27.98 26.18 -9.14
C GLU A 32 26.79 25.39 -8.56
N GLN A 33 25.91 24.86 -9.44
CA GLN A 33 24.81 23.99 -9.03
C GLN A 33 25.36 22.65 -8.51
N ARG A 34 26.32 22.03 -9.21
CA ARG A 34 26.98 20.77 -8.81
C ARG A 34 27.65 20.84 -7.44
N MET A 35 28.24 21.99 -7.11
CA MET A 35 28.96 22.17 -5.85
C MET A 35 28.03 22.36 -4.64
N GLY A 36 26.78 22.78 -4.87
CA GLY A 36 25.69 22.77 -3.87
C GLY A 36 24.86 21.47 -3.87
N SER A 37 25.05 20.60 -4.86
CA SER A 37 24.17 19.48 -5.18
C SER A 37 24.88 18.11 -5.19
N ALA A 38 25.99 17.97 -4.45
CA ALA A 38 26.73 16.72 -4.39
C ALA A 38 25.87 15.61 -3.75
N GLY A 39 25.38 14.68 -4.56
CA GLY A 39 24.55 13.56 -4.13
C GLY A 39 23.06 13.64 -4.48
N LEU A 40 22.63 14.62 -5.29
CA LEU A 40 21.24 14.70 -5.72
C LEU A 40 20.85 13.51 -6.62
N ASP A 41 19.64 13.01 -6.41
CA ASP A 41 18.99 12.13 -7.38
C ASP A 41 18.40 12.92 -8.57
N GLY A 42 17.92 12.21 -9.59
CA GLY A 42 17.37 12.84 -10.80
C GLY A 42 16.13 13.71 -10.54
N GLU A 43 15.41 13.46 -9.44
CA GLU A 43 14.22 14.21 -9.05
C GLU A 43 14.58 15.52 -8.38
N GLU A 44 15.54 15.48 -7.46
CA GLU A 44 16.11 16.68 -6.85
C GLU A 44 16.83 17.54 -7.91
N ALA A 45 17.50 16.92 -8.88
CA ALA A 45 18.05 17.62 -10.03
C ALA A 45 16.96 18.31 -10.86
N LEU A 46 15.84 17.63 -11.15
CA LEU A 46 14.71 18.23 -11.86
C LEU A 46 14.10 19.41 -11.08
N LEU A 47 13.85 19.25 -9.77
CA LEU A 47 13.32 20.31 -8.91
C LEU A 47 14.25 21.53 -8.89
N SER A 48 15.57 21.33 -8.91
CA SER A 48 16.56 22.42 -8.94
C SER A 48 16.52 23.26 -10.23
N LEU A 49 15.91 22.76 -11.30
CA LEU A 49 15.75 23.48 -12.58
C LEU A 49 14.48 24.33 -12.64
N ILE A 50 13.56 24.15 -11.67
CA ILE A 50 12.31 24.90 -11.62
C ILE A 50 12.53 26.15 -10.77
N ASP A 51 12.34 27.32 -11.38
CA ASP A 51 12.44 28.61 -10.69
C ASP A 51 11.16 29.44 -10.89
N VAL A 52 10.78 30.20 -9.86
CA VAL A 52 9.63 31.10 -9.88
C VAL A 52 10.15 32.53 -9.76
N VAL A 53 9.96 33.31 -10.82
CA VAL A 53 10.47 34.68 -10.91
C VAL A 53 9.36 35.70 -11.07
N ILE A 54 9.43 36.81 -10.31
CA ILE A 54 8.57 37.97 -10.54
C ILE A 54 9.04 38.71 -11.80
N ALA A 55 8.08 38.95 -12.71
CA ALA A 55 8.29 39.74 -13.92
C ALA A 55 9.05 41.04 -13.59
N PRO A 56 10.11 41.40 -14.35
CA PRO A 56 11.02 42.49 -13.99
C PRO A 56 10.31 43.81 -13.62
N GLY A 57 9.25 44.16 -14.33
CA GLY A 57 8.46 45.37 -14.08
C GLY A 57 7.66 45.37 -12.77
N ALA A 58 7.40 44.21 -12.16
CA ALA A 58 6.57 44.07 -10.96
C ALA A 58 7.37 43.84 -9.67
N ARG A 59 8.71 43.75 -9.73
CA ARG A 59 9.58 43.45 -8.57
C ARG A 59 9.52 44.49 -7.43
N HIS A 60 9.02 45.69 -7.72
CA HIS A 60 8.81 46.74 -6.72
C HIS A 60 7.43 46.67 -6.06
N LEU A 61 6.52 45.87 -6.61
CA LEU A 61 5.13 45.72 -6.15
C LEU A 61 4.94 44.46 -5.31
N ALA A 62 5.70 43.41 -5.61
CA ALA A 62 5.61 42.13 -4.94
C ALA A 62 7.00 41.53 -4.68
N ARG A 63 7.07 40.65 -3.68
CA ARG A 63 8.22 39.84 -3.35
C ARG A 63 7.76 38.40 -3.15
N ILE A 64 8.57 37.45 -3.58
CA ILE A 64 8.40 36.04 -3.23
C ILE A 64 9.04 35.85 -1.86
N GLU A 65 8.22 35.49 -0.87
CA GLU A 65 8.69 35.23 0.50
C GLU A 65 9.22 33.80 0.64
N ALA A 66 8.62 32.84 -0.07
CA ALA A 66 9.05 31.45 -0.12
C ALA A 66 8.64 30.82 -1.46
N VAL A 67 9.43 29.84 -1.90
CA VAL A 67 9.10 28.89 -2.97
C VAL A 67 9.31 27.51 -2.40
N ASP A 68 8.35 26.64 -2.60
CA ASP A 68 8.47 25.21 -2.30
C ASP A 68 8.06 24.43 -3.54
N ALA A 69 8.76 23.34 -3.82
CA ALA A 69 8.55 22.52 -5.00
C ALA A 69 8.73 21.06 -4.62
N SER A 70 7.72 20.25 -4.93
CA SER A 70 7.72 18.82 -4.66
C SER A 70 7.13 18.08 -5.85
N ILE A 71 7.71 16.94 -6.19
CA ILE A 71 7.11 16.02 -7.16
C ILE A 71 5.89 15.37 -6.51
N VAL A 72 4.74 15.47 -7.16
CA VAL A 72 3.46 14.98 -6.63
C VAL A 72 3.14 13.60 -7.18
N ALA A 73 3.44 13.39 -8.46
CA ALA A 73 3.39 12.11 -9.15
C ALA A 73 4.44 12.13 -10.25
N SER A 74 5.04 10.97 -10.52
CA SER A 74 5.95 10.78 -11.64
C SER A 74 5.60 9.50 -12.37
N GLU A 75 5.30 9.61 -13.65
CA GLU A 75 5.12 8.47 -14.54
C GLU A 75 6.24 8.45 -15.56
N TRP A 76 7.05 7.39 -15.54
CA TRP A 76 8.04 7.13 -16.59
C TRP A 76 7.35 6.38 -17.73
N ARG A 77 6.92 7.12 -18.76
CA ARG A 77 6.46 6.53 -20.01
C ARG A 77 7.64 6.42 -20.96
N ASP A 78 8.22 5.23 -21.06
CA ASP A 78 8.91 4.80 -22.29
C ASP A 78 8.86 3.28 -22.46
N GLY A 79 8.76 2.87 -23.73
CA GLY A 79 8.32 1.55 -24.21
C GLY A 79 9.19 0.34 -23.87
N GLU A 80 10.20 0.48 -23.00
CA GLU A 80 11.04 -0.62 -22.49
C GLU A 80 11.45 -0.42 -21.00
N GLY A 81 10.56 0.10 -20.16
CA GLY A 81 10.30 -0.46 -18.82
C GLY A 81 11.41 -0.59 -17.76
N SER A 82 12.45 0.24 -17.71
CA SER A 82 13.34 0.33 -16.54
C SER A 82 13.26 1.71 -15.87
N VAL A 83 13.23 1.71 -14.53
CA VAL A 83 13.31 2.94 -13.73
C VAL A 83 14.72 3.53 -13.88
N PRO A 84 14.88 4.84 -14.13
CA PRO A 84 16.19 5.46 -14.28
C PRO A 84 17.17 5.15 -13.13
N ALA A 85 18.45 5.15 -13.45
CA ALA A 85 19.48 4.99 -12.44
C ALA A 85 19.48 6.23 -11.52
N GLY A 86 19.55 6.02 -10.20
CA GLY A 86 19.54 7.10 -9.22
C GLY A 86 18.15 7.55 -8.74
N THR A 87 17.03 7.05 -9.29
CA THR A 87 15.69 7.30 -8.74
C THR A 87 15.60 6.90 -7.26
N SER A 88 15.00 7.76 -6.44
CA SER A 88 14.80 7.49 -5.02
C SER A 88 13.94 6.24 -4.81
N ASP A 89 14.17 5.56 -3.68
CA ASP A 89 13.35 4.40 -3.31
C ASP A 89 11.88 4.78 -3.08
N GLU A 90 11.63 5.99 -2.58
CA GLU A 90 10.28 6.54 -2.42
C GLU A 90 9.56 6.63 -3.77
N THR A 91 10.22 7.18 -4.80
CA THR A 91 9.58 7.35 -6.11
C THR A 91 9.38 6.04 -6.84
N ARG A 92 10.30 5.08 -6.72
CA ARG A 92 10.09 3.71 -7.23
C ARG A 92 8.83 3.09 -6.64
N VAL A 93 8.65 3.26 -5.32
CA VAL A 93 7.48 2.76 -4.61
C VAL A 93 6.23 3.52 -5.07
N ALA A 94 6.25 4.85 -5.06
CA ALA A 94 5.12 5.67 -5.50
C ALA A 94 4.64 5.34 -6.93
N GLN A 95 5.57 5.08 -7.85
CA GLN A 95 5.25 4.68 -9.22
C GLN A 95 4.46 3.37 -9.27
N ALA A 96 4.82 2.38 -8.45
CA ALA A 96 4.09 1.12 -8.36
C ALA A 96 2.65 1.34 -7.88
N GLY A 97 2.42 2.37 -7.07
CA GLY A 97 1.12 2.73 -6.51
C GLY A 97 0.07 3.14 -7.53
N SER A 98 0.45 3.60 -8.72
CA SER A 98 -0.49 3.93 -9.81
C SER A 98 -1.39 2.76 -10.23
N ARG A 99 -0.98 1.52 -9.93
CA ARG A 99 -1.69 0.28 -10.27
C ARG A 99 -2.76 -0.13 -9.25
N LEU A 100 -2.85 0.56 -8.12
CA LEU A 100 -3.66 0.15 -6.98
C LEU A 100 -4.96 0.98 -6.85
N SER A 101 -5.95 0.77 -7.71
CA SER A 101 -7.18 1.60 -7.66
C SER A 101 -8.25 1.12 -6.66
N GLY A 102 -8.17 -0.13 -6.21
CA GLY A 102 -9.22 -0.79 -5.43
C GLY A 102 -9.40 -0.28 -4.00
N ILE A 103 -8.45 0.51 -3.49
CA ILE A 103 -8.51 1.12 -2.16
C ILE A 103 -8.65 2.63 -2.19
N ASP A 104 -8.84 3.23 -3.37
CA ASP A 104 -8.89 4.69 -3.46
C ASP A 104 -9.99 5.27 -2.56
N TRP A 105 -11.15 4.62 -2.49
CA TRP A 105 -12.26 4.98 -1.61
C TRP A 105 -11.89 4.96 -0.12
N ALA A 106 -11.04 4.02 0.33
CA ALA A 106 -10.63 3.92 1.73
C ALA A 106 -9.60 5.00 2.09
N LEU A 107 -8.80 5.42 1.11
CA LEU A 107 -7.79 6.46 1.27
C LEU A 107 -8.37 7.88 1.20
N ASP A 108 -9.54 8.07 0.60
CA ASP A 108 -10.15 9.40 0.48
C ASP A 108 -10.44 10.05 1.84
N GLU A 109 -10.80 9.25 2.85
CA GLU A 109 -10.98 9.75 4.22
C GLU A 109 -9.67 10.07 4.95
N LEU A 110 -8.58 9.35 4.61
CA LEU A 110 -7.26 9.54 5.21
C LEU A 110 -6.59 10.83 4.75
N PHE A 111 -6.81 11.21 3.48
CA PHE A 111 -6.20 12.36 2.82
C PHE A 111 -7.21 13.50 2.60
N ALA A 112 -8.08 13.75 3.58
CA ALA A 112 -9.08 14.81 3.51
C ALA A 112 -8.45 16.13 3.02
N GLU A 113 -9.11 16.80 2.06
CA GLU A 113 -8.55 17.91 1.27
C GLU A 113 -7.64 18.85 2.08
N GLY A 114 -6.33 18.83 1.75
CA GLY A 114 -5.34 19.69 2.37
C GLY A 114 -5.78 21.16 2.36
N ALA A 115 -5.70 21.80 3.53
CA ALA A 115 -6.13 23.19 3.71
C ALA A 115 -5.27 24.19 2.90
N SER A 116 -4.11 23.75 2.41
CA SER A 116 -3.18 24.49 1.57
C SER A 116 -2.63 23.67 0.39
N PRO A 117 -2.11 24.34 -0.65
CA PRO A 117 -1.42 23.71 -1.77
C PRO A 117 -0.30 22.73 -1.40
N ALA A 118 0.53 23.10 -0.42
CA ALA A 118 1.67 22.29 0.01
C ALA A 118 1.22 21.02 0.73
N GLU A 119 0.17 21.12 1.55
CA GLU A 119 -0.48 19.96 2.18
C GLU A 119 -1.06 19.04 1.12
N GLY A 120 -1.81 19.56 0.14
CA GLY A 120 -2.35 18.73 -0.93
C GLY A 120 -1.29 18.04 -1.81
N ALA A 121 -0.14 18.66 -2.03
CA ALA A 121 0.98 18.03 -2.75
C ALA A 121 1.63 16.90 -1.93
N ARG A 122 1.80 17.12 -0.63
CA ARG A 122 2.27 16.10 0.31
C ARG A 122 1.30 14.92 0.40
N ASP A 123 0.01 15.18 0.50
CA ASP A 123 -1.03 14.15 0.62
C ASP A 123 -1.03 13.24 -0.60
N LEU A 124 -0.97 13.81 -1.80
CA LEU A 124 -0.90 13.04 -3.06
C LEU A 124 0.37 12.18 -3.16
N ARG A 125 1.52 12.72 -2.72
CA ARG A 125 2.78 11.96 -2.66
C ARG A 125 2.66 10.80 -1.67
N GLN A 126 2.25 11.08 -0.44
CA GLN A 126 2.09 10.07 0.62
C GLN A 126 1.07 8.99 0.23
N ARG A 127 -0.03 9.37 -0.43
CA ARG A 127 -1.00 8.45 -1.01
C ARG A 127 -0.36 7.53 -2.04
N SER A 128 0.44 8.08 -2.95
CA SER A 128 1.12 7.30 -3.99
C SER A 128 2.12 6.31 -3.39
N VAL A 129 2.92 6.75 -2.41
CA VAL A 129 3.87 5.90 -1.69
C VAL A 129 3.15 4.76 -0.96
N LEU A 130 2.08 5.07 -0.22
CA LEU A 130 1.29 4.06 0.49
C LEU A 130 0.72 3.00 -0.45
N LYS A 131 0.12 3.43 -1.57
CA LYS A 131 -0.37 2.51 -2.62
C LYS A 131 0.77 1.66 -3.19
N GLY A 132 1.95 2.25 -3.35
CA GLY A 132 3.16 1.56 -3.77
C GLY A 132 3.64 0.48 -2.82
N LEU A 133 3.61 0.76 -1.52
CA LEU A 133 3.98 -0.20 -0.47
C LEU A 133 3.04 -1.41 -0.50
N ILE A 134 1.73 -1.17 -0.57
CA ILE A 134 0.71 -2.23 -0.63
C ILE A 134 0.85 -3.07 -1.91
N TRP A 135 1.13 -2.43 -3.06
CA TRP A 135 1.42 -3.14 -4.30
C TRP A 135 2.64 -4.07 -4.14
N ASN A 136 3.75 -3.55 -3.62
CA ASN A 136 4.97 -4.34 -3.47
C ASN A 136 4.78 -5.49 -2.46
N ALA A 137 4.10 -5.22 -1.34
CA ALA A 137 3.73 -6.25 -0.37
C ALA A 137 2.87 -7.34 -1.01
N SER A 138 1.91 -6.97 -1.87
CA SER A 138 1.09 -7.94 -2.61
C SER A 138 1.93 -8.90 -3.45
N VAL A 139 2.94 -8.38 -4.16
CA VAL A 139 3.86 -9.21 -4.97
C VAL A 139 4.67 -10.15 -4.06
N VAL A 140 5.28 -9.62 -3.00
CA VAL A 140 6.10 -10.39 -2.05
C VAL A 140 5.29 -11.52 -1.42
N ILE A 141 4.09 -11.25 -0.93
CA ILE A 141 3.25 -12.25 -0.26
C ILE A 141 2.82 -13.36 -1.24
N VAL A 142 2.51 -13.03 -2.48
CA VAL A 142 2.17 -14.03 -3.51
C VAL A 142 3.38 -14.92 -3.82
N ASP A 143 4.57 -14.34 -4.02
CA ASP A 143 5.80 -15.09 -4.27
C ASP A 143 6.15 -16.02 -3.09
N CYS A 144 6.11 -15.49 -1.86
CA CYS A 144 6.35 -16.29 -0.66
C CYS A 144 5.32 -17.41 -0.47
N LEU A 145 4.06 -17.22 -0.87
CA LEU A 145 3.07 -18.31 -0.82
C LEU A 145 3.35 -19.42 -1.84
N PHE A 146 3.90 -19.11 -3.01
CA PHE A 146 4.38 -20.15 -3.92
C PHE A 146 5.52 -20.96 -3.29
N GLU A 147 6.47 -20.29 -2.64
CA GLU A 147 7.57 -20.93 -1.92
C GLU A 147 7.07 -21.80 -0.77
N ASP A 148 6.11 -21.32 0.01
CA ASP A 148 5.47 -22.07 1.10
C ASP A 148 4.80 -23.35 0.61
N ILE A 149 4.08 -23.29 -0.52
CA ILE A 149 3.45 -24.46 -1.13
C ILE A 149 4.50 -25.51 -1.52
N VAL A 150 5.63 -25.08 -2.10
CA VAL A 150 6.74 -25.97 -2.48
C VAL A 150 7.39 -26.59 -1.24
N SER A 151 7.62 -25.77 -0.21
CA SER A 151 8.16 -26.23 1.08
C SER A 151 7.24 -27.28 1.72
N LEU A 152 5.95 -26.99 1.87
CA LEU A 152 4.96 -27.92 2.44
C LEU A 152 4.80 -29.19 1.59
N ALA A 153 4.91 -29.10 0.26
CA ALA A 153 4.87 -30.27 -0.62
C ALA A 153 6.06 -31.22 -0.42
N THR A 154 7.22 -30.68 -0.07
CA THR A 154 8.46 -31.45 0.14
C THR A 154 8.42 -32.26 1.44
N HIS A 155 7.71 -31.75 2.45
CA HIS A 155 7.62 -32.36 3.78
C HIS A 155 6.38 -33.27 3.96
N GLY A 156 5.60 -33.49 2.88
CA GLY A 156 4.52 -34.47 2.84
C GLY A 156 3.37 -34.16 3.80
N SER A 157 3.14 -35.04 4.77
CA SER A 157 2.06 -34.90 5.76
C SER A 157 2.55 -34.37 7.12
N ASP A 158 3.84 -34.04 7.23
CA ASP A 158 4.40 -33.46 8.44
C ASP A 158 4.04 -31.98 8.54
N ARG A 159 3.00 -31.69 9.33
CA ARG A 159 2.48 -30.34 9.57
C ARG A 159 3.37 -29.51 10.49
N SER A 160 4.42 -30.08 11.09
CA SER A 160 5.31 -29.34 12.00
C SER A 160 6.17 -28.29 11.28
N HIS A 161 6.37 -28.44 9.97
CA HIS A 161 7.14 -27.55 9.10
C HIS A 161 6.46 -26.21 8.78
N TRP A 162 5.22 -25.99 9.22
CA TRP A 162 4.54 -24.71 9.01
C TRP A 162 5.34 -23.51 9.55
N ARG A 163 6.16 -23.68 10.60
CA ARG A 163 7.00 -22.60 11.15
C ARG A 163 8.16 -22.20 10.23
N ASP A 164 8.56 -23.09 9.34
CA ASP A 164 9.67 -22.86 8.40
C ASP A 164 9.20 -22.12 7.13
N THR A 165 7.89 -21.84 7.03
CA THR A 165 7.26 -21.10 5.92
C THR A 165 7.31 -19.60 6.17
N HIS A 166 7.14 -18.80 5.12
CA HIS A 166 7.17 -17.35 5.15
C HIS A 166 5.81 -16.74 5.51
N VAL A 167 4.75 -17.10 4.78
CA VAL A 167 3.41 -16.53 4.95
C VAL A 167 2.59 -17.38 5.90
N ILE A 168 2.64 -18.70 5.75
CA ILE A 168 1.84 -19.61 6.58
C ILE A 168 2.24 -19.52 8.07
N SER A 169 3.49 -19.16 8.38
CA SER A 169 3.96 -18.94 9.75
C SER A 169 3.41 -17.69 10.43
N GLN A 170 2.85 -16.75 9.66
CA GLN A 170 2.22 -15.51 10.16
C GLN A 170 0.74 -15.70 10.50
N LEU A 171 0.18 -16.87 10.18
CA LEU A 171 -1.22 -17.18 10.47
C LEU A 171 -1.44 -17.56 11.95
N PRO A 172 -2.68 -17.45 12.44
CA PRO A 172 -3.08 -17.86 13.79
C PRO A 172 -2.49 -19.20 14.28
N PRO A 173 -1.54 -19.20 15.25
CA PRO A 173 -0.77 -20.39 15.60
C PRO A 173 -1.60 -21.54 16.20
N GLN A 174 -2.77 -21.26 16.80
CA GLN A 174 -3.67 -22.27 17.35
C GLN A 174 -4.31 -23.16 16.27
N PHE A 175 -4.34 -22.71 15.01
CA PHE A 175 -4.83 -23.47 13.88
C PHE A 175 -3.72 -24.16 13.08
N ALA A 176 -2.46 -24.09 13.54
CA ALA A 176 -1.30 -24.67 12.86
C ALA A 176 -1.45 -26.14 12.44
N LYS A 177 -2.22 -26.92 13.22
CA LYS A 177 -2.54 -28.33 12.91
C LYS A 177 -3.31 -28.50 11.59
N TYR A 178 -3.84 -27.44 10.98
CA TYR A 178 -4.58 -27.48 9.73
C TYR A 178 -3.82 -26.90 8.54
N TYR A 179 -2.65 -26.31 8.75
CA TYR A 179 -1.85 -25.69 7.70
C TYR A 179 -1.06 -26.72 6.92
N ASP A 180 -1.73 -27.37 5.99
CA ASP A 180 -1.12 -28.28 5.03
C ASP A 180 -1.01 -27.64 3.63
N ARG A 181 -0.44 -28.41 2.69
CA ARG A 181 -0.31 -27.97 1.29
C ARG A 181 -1.65 -27.57 0.68
N SER A 182 -2.73 -28.30 0.95
CA SER A 182 -4.03 -28.01 0.36
C SER A 182 -4.59 -26.70 0.90
N PHE A 183 -4.42 -26.45 2.20
CA PHE A 183 -4.72 -25.16 2.80
C PHE A 183 -3.94 -24.03 2.13
N ALA A 184 -2.61 -24.16 2.01
CA ALA A 184 -1.76 -23.13 1.41
C ALA A 184 -2.14 -22.82 -0.06
N GLN A 185 -2.53 -23.84 -0.84
CA GLN A 185 -3.01 -23.65 -2.21
C GLN A 185 -4.33 -22.86 -2.26
N LYS A 186 -5.29 -23.17 -1.39
CA LYS A 186 -6.55 -22.41 -1.30
C LYS A 186 -6.30 -20.99 -0.80
N PHE A 187 -5.43 -20.83 0.19
CA PHE A 187 -5.06 -19.54 0.75
C PHE A 187 -4.38 -18.66 -0.31
N LEU A 188 -3.47 -19.20 -1.12
CA LEU A 188 -2.90 -18.50 -2.28
C LEU A 188 -3.97 -18.03 -3.26
N ALA A 189 -4.98 -18.86 -3.56
CA ALA A 189 -6.06 -18.46 -4.46
C ALA A 189 -6.90 -17.30 -3.89
N ALA A 190 -7.19 -17.31 -2.58
CA ALA A 190 -7.83 -16.17 -1.90
C ALA A 190 -6.94 -14.91 -1.92
N THR A 191 -5.63 -15.06 -1.66
CA THR A 191 -4.66 -13.95 -1.73
C THR A 191 -4.58 -13.34 -3.12
N ILE A 192 -4.58 -14.15 -4.18
CA ILE A 192 -4.60 -13.67 -5.57
C ILE A 192 -5.88 -12.87 -5.84
N GLU A 193 -7.04 -13.29 -5.32
CA GLU A 193 -8.27 -12.49 -5.46
C GLU A 193 -8.19 -11.18 -4.67
N VAL A 194 -7.72 -11.18 -3.42
CA VAL A 194 -7.51 -9.95 -2.65
C VAL A 194 -6.62 -8.98 -3.41
N THR A 195 -5.45 -9.45 -3.85
CA THR A 195 -4.48 -8.61 -4.57
C THR A 195 -5.01 -8.16 -5.93
N SER A 196 -5.76 -8.99 -6.65
CA SER A 196 -6.46 -8.58 -7.87
C SER A 196 -7.49 -7.48 -7.59
N ARG A 197 -8.29 -7.59 -6.53
CA ARG A 197 -9.27 -6.56 -6.17
C ARG A 197 -8.57 -5.26 -5.77
N LEU A 198 -7.49 -5.31 -4.98
CA LEU A 198 -6.67 -4.13 -4.64
C LEU A 198 -6.26 -3.32 -5.87
N THR A 199 -6.09 -3.95 -7.04
CA THR A 199 -5.74 -3.25 -8.28
C THR A 199 -6.92 -2.62 -9.03
N ALA A 200 -8.13 -3.17 -8.92
CA ALA A 200 -9.20 -2.91 -9.90
C ALA A 200 -10.59 -2.66 -9.32
N SER A 201 -10.86 -3.00 -8.06
CA SER A 201 -12.21 -2.99 -7.50
C SER A 201 -12.18 -2.76 -5.98
N PRO A 202 -13.23 -2.17 -5.38
CA PRO A 202 -13.33 -2.07 -3.93
C PRO A 202 -13.03 -3.40 -3.24
N VAL A 203 -12.06 -3.37 -2.32
CA VAL A 203 -11.68 -4.55 -1.55
C VAL A 203 -12.56 -4.67 -0.32
N TYR A 204 -13.36 -5.74 -0.31
CA TYR A 204 -14.11 -6.21 0.84
C TYR A 204 -13.84 -7.71 0.99
N PRO A 205 -13.29 -8.17 2.13
CA PRO A 205 -13.05 -9.59 2.35
C PRO A 205 -14.32 -10.42 2.21
N GLN A 206 -14.27 -11.49 1.40
CA GLN A 206 -15.44 -12.35 1.15
C GLN A 206 -15.49 -13.57 2.09
N THR A 207 -14.37 -13.91 2.70
CA THR A 207 -14.21 -15.02 3.66
C THR A 207 -13.13 -14.64 4.68
N VAL A 208 -13.01 -15.41 5.77
CA VAL A 208 -11.92 -15.27 6.74
C VAL A 208 -10.55 -15.37 6.08
N ALA A 209 -10.38 -16.27 5.11
CA ALA A 209 -9.13 -16.39 4.35
C ALA A 209 -8.78 -15.10 3.60
N HIS A 210 -9.78 -14.39 3.06
CA HIS A 210 -9.56 -13.09 2.41
C HIS A 210 -9.16 -12.01 3.42
N GLU A 211 -9.74 -12.04 4.62
CA GLU A 211 -9.35 -11.11 5.69
C GLU A 211 -7.89 -11.33 6.10
N LEU A 212 -7.52 -12.60 6.36
CA LEU A 212 -6.15 -12.96 6.74
C LEU A 212 -5.15 -12.60 5.64
N ALA A 213 -5.50 -12.84 4.38
CA ALA A 213 -4.66 -12.45 3.25
C ALA A 213 -4.47 -10.92 3.19
N LEU A 214 -5.55 -10.15 3.33
CA LEU A 214 -5.48 -8.68 3.34
C LEU A 214 -4.66 -8.17 4.52
N LYS A 215 -4.87 -8.71 5.72
CA LYS A 215 -4.11 -8.34 6.92
C LYS A 215 -2.62 -8.58 6.72
N ILE A 216 -2.23 -9.76 6.23
CA ILE A 216 -0.82 -10.09 5.97
C ILE A 216 -0.20 -9.14 4.93
N VAL A 217 -0.93 -8.77 3.87
CA VAL A 217 -0.44 -7.77 2.90
C VAL A 217 -0.22 -6.41 3.55
N LEU A 218 -1.14 -5.95 4.41
CA LEU A 218 -1.01 -4.67 5.10
C LEU A 218 0.11 -4.69 6.15
N ASP A 219 0.25 -5.77 6.90
CA ASP A 219 1.34 -5.97 7.87
C ASP A 219 2.71 -6.00 7.16
N GLU A 220 2.79 -6.62 5.97
CA GLU A 220 4.00 -6.56 5.15
C GLU A 220 4.27 -5.16 4.59
N ALA A 221 3.24 -4.44 4.15
CA ALA A 221 3.38 -3.05 3.72
C ALA A 221 3.88 -2.15 4.87
N GLU A 222 3.39 -2.36 6.09
CA GLU A 222 3.80 -1.65 7.30
C GLU A 222 5.25 -1.93 7.68
N ARG A 223 5.68 -3.19 7.71
CA ARG A 223 7.09 -3.54 7.92
C ARG A 223 8.01 -2.84 6.91
N ASN A 224 7.54 -2.68 5.67
CA ASN A 224 8.30 -2.00 4.62
C ASN A 224 8.15 -0.47 4.64
N ALA A 225 7.19 0.10 5.37
CA ALA A 225 7.01 1.54 5.49
C ALA A 225 8.10 2.18 6.35
N ASP A 226 8.59 1.46 7.37
CA ASP A 226 9.64 1.92 8.29
C ASP A 226 10.92 2.37 7.57
N ARG A 227 11.22 1.78 6.41
CA ARG A 227 12.40 2.12 5.60
C ARG A 227 12.24 3.47 4.86
N LEU A 228 11.03 4.00 4.76
CA LEU A 228 10.66 5.25 4.07
C LEU A 228 10.18 6.31 5.07
N ALA A 229 10.93 6.49 6.16
CA ALA A 229 10.52 7.32 7.30
C ALA A 229 9.95 8.70 6.88
N GLY A 230 8.68 8.96 7.22
CA GLY A 230 7.98 10.22 6.92
C GLY A 230 7.26 10.28 5.57
N SER A 231 7.45 9.29 4.70
CA SER A 231 6.84 9.23 3.35
C SER A 231 5.43 8.65 3.32
N VAL A 232 4.90 8.20 4.47
CA VAL A 232 3.51 7.77 4.68
C VAL A 232 2.88 8.57 5.83
N PRO A 233 1.55 8.76 5.85
CA PRO A 233 0.92 9.52 6.93
C PRO A 233 0.89 8.70 8.22
N GLU A 234 0.99 9.36 9.37
CA GLU A 234 0.85 8.69 10.67
C GLU A 234 -0.58 8.15 10.82
N GLY A 235 -0.74 6.99 11.46
CA GLY A 235 -2.07 6.39 11.67
C GLY A 235 -2.68 5.69 10.44
N TRP A 236 -1.95 5.59 9.32
CA TRP A 236 -2.49 5.02 8.08
C TRP A 236 -2.92 3.56 8.24
N ARG A 237 -2.17 2.79 9.04
CA ARG A 237 -2.43 1.37 9.27
C ARG A 237 -3.73 1.18 10.04
N GLU A 238 -3.89 1.94 11.12
CA GLU A 238 -5.08 1.95 11.97
C GLU A 238 -6.31 2.44 11.20
N HIS A 239 -6.15 3.44 10.33
CA HIS A 239 -7.21 3.92 9.46
C HIS A 239 -7.66 2.83 8.48
N LEU A 240 -6.73 2.18 7.80
CA LEU A 240 -7.06 1.07 6.90
C LEU A 240 -7.67 -0.12 7.65
N ASP A 241 -7.25 -0.38 8.89
CA ASP A 241 -7.89 -1.40 9.71
C ASP A 241 -9.36 -1.09 9.97
N ALA A 242 -9.64 0.14 10.42
CA ALA A 242 -10.99 0.58 10.74
C ALA A 242 -11.93 0.53 9.52
N VAL A 243 -11.42 0.82 8.33
CA VAL A 243 -12.21 0.91 7.09
C VAL A 243 -12.34 -0.43 6.38
N LEU A 244 -11.24 -1.18 6.21
CA LEU A 244 -11.23 -2.40 5.40
C LEU A 244 -11.71 -3.64 6.16
N PHE A 245 -11.60 -3.64 7.49
CA PHE A 245 -12.09 -4.71 8.36
C PHE A 245 -13.30 -4.26 9.20
N GLN A 246 -14.02 -3.25 8.73
CA GLN A 246 -15.24 -2.80 9.39
C GLN A 246 -16.20 -3.99 9.60
N ASP A 247 -16.69 -4.14 10.84
CA ASP A 247 -17.58 -5.23 11.28
C ASP A 247 -16.94 -6.64 11.29
N LEU A 248 -15.62 -6.74 11.11
CA LEU A 248 -14.84 -7.98 11.17
C LEU A 248 -13.95 -7.97 12.42
N ASP A 249 -13.74 -9.14 13.03
CA ASP A 249 -12.89 -9.30 14.22
C ASP A 249 -11.75 -10.29 13.94
N ILE A 250 -10.89 -9.92 12.98
CA ILE A 250 -9.76 -10.75 12.56
C ILE A 250 -8.73 -10.94 13.68
N ASP A 251 -8.53 -9.95 14.54
CA ASP A 251 -7.53 -10.02 15.62
C ASP A 251 -7.92 -11.03 16.71
N SER A 252 -9.22 -11.30 16.91
CA SER A 252 -9.68 -12.38 17.78
C SER A 252 -9.12 -13.75 17.38
N LEU A 253 -8.82 -13.98 16.09
CA LEU A 253 -8.22 -15.21 15.62
C LEU A 253 -6.79 -15.42 16.12
N TYR A 254 -6.10 -14.38 16.59
CA TYR A 254 -4.74 -14.50 17.11
C TYR A 254 -4.70 -14.68 18.63
N VAL A 255 -5.82 -14.44 19.32
CA VAL A 255 -5.93 -14.60 20.78
C VAL A 255 -6.18 -16.08 21.11
N PRO A 256 -5.36 -16.72 21.98
CA PRO A 256 -5.65 -18.07 22.45
C PRO A 256 -6.98 -18.08 23.21
N SER A 257 -7.93 -18.93 22.78
CA SER A 257 -9.18 -19.13 23.53
C SER A 257 -8.85 -19.71 24.91
N PRO A 258 -9.34 -19.12 26.01
CA PRO A 258 -8.94 -19.53 27.35
C PRO A 258 -9.39 -20.95 27.71
N ASP A 259 -10.44 -21.52 27.12
CA ASP A 259 -10.82 -22.93 27.30
C ASP A 259 -11.83 -23.35 26.21
N ASP A 260 -11.66 -24.53 25.61
CA ASP A 260 -12.54 -25.14 24.59
C ASP A 260 -13.92 -25.58 25.14
N GLU A 261 -14.35 -25.16 26.34
CA GLU A 261 -15.57 -25.67 26.99
C GLU A 261 -16.72 -24.66 27.18
N ASP A 262 -16.53 -23.34 27.03
CA ASP A 262 -17.60 -22.35 27.30
C ASP A 262 -17.69 -21.23 26.24
N ALA A 263 -17.77 -21.58 24.95
CA ALA A 263 -17.99 -20.62 23.87
C ALA A 263 -19.49 -20.30 23.65
N ALA A 264 -20.08 -19.54 24.58
CA ALA A 264 -21.42 -18.95 24.44
C ALA A 264 -21.39 -17.41 24.44
N SER A 265 -20.32 -16.80 23.92
CA SER A 265 -20.24 -15.37 23.63
C SER A 265 -20.60 -15.12 22.16
N ALA A 266 -21.35 -14.05 21.90
CA ALA A 266 -22.14 -13.79 20.69
C ALA A 266 -21.36 -13.43 19.40
N VAL A 267 -20.13 -13.91 19.25
CA VAL A 267 -19.40 -13.95 17.97
C VAL A 267 -19.06 -15.42 17.74
N PRO A 268 -19.54 -16.08 16.66
CA PRO A 268 -19.21 -17.48 16.44
C PRO A 268 -17.69 -17.60 16.42
N PRO A 269 -17.07 -18.47 17.24
CA PRO A 269 -15.68 -18.83 17.00
C PRO A 269 -15.64 -19.31 15.54
N MET A 270 -14.94 -18.58 14.68
CA MET A 270 -14.88 -18.91 13.27
C MET A 270 -14.11 -20.23 13.15
N ASP A 271 -14.87 -21.32 13.16
CA ASP A 271 -14.37 -22.67 12.96
C ASP A 271 -13.46 -22.65 11.74
N PHE A 272 -12.30 -23.31 11.84
CA PHE A 272 -11.36 -23.39 10.72
C PHE A 272 -12.05 -23.88 9.44
N ALA A 273 -13.06 -24.75 9.57
CA ALA A 273 -13.86 -25.25 8.46
C ALA A 273 -14.62 -24.15 7.69
N SER A 274 -14.86 -22.98 8.29
CA SER A 274 -15.56 -21.87 7.65
C SER A 274 -14.65 -20.85 6.97
N TRP A 275 -13.32 -20.98 7.04
CA TRP A 275 -12.40 -19.94 6.56
C TRP A 275 -12.47 -19.66 5.04
N PHE A 276 -12.94 -20.66 4.29
CA PHE A 276 -13.12 -20.61 2.84
C PHE A 276 -14.60 -20.59 2.42
N ILE A 277 -15.52 -20.42 3.39
CA ILE A 277 -16.95 -20.29 3.12
C ILE A 277 -17.27 -18.79 2.97
N PRO A 278 -17.89 -18.36 1.85
CA PRO A 278 -18.30 -16.98 1.64
C PRO A 278 -19.24 -16.46 2.72
N TYR A 279 -19.07 -15.19 3.11
CA TYR A 279 -20.06 -14.51 3.93
C TYR A 279 -21.40 -14.38 3.22
N SER A 280 -22.47 -14.22 4.00
CA SER A 280 -23.84 -14.09 3.48
C SER A 280 -24.04 -12.92 2.51
N HIS A 281 -23.18 -11.90 2.59
CA HIS A 281 -23.20 -10.72 1.73
C HIS A 281 -22.19 -10.79 0.57
N ALA A 282 -21.44 -11.89 0.44
CA ALA A 282 -20.44 -12.05 -0.61
C ALA A 282 -21.10 -12.14 -1.99
N THR A 283 -20.61 -11.37 -2.96
CA THR A 283 -21.21 -11.27 -4.30
C THR A 283 -20.76 -12.38 -5.24
N GLU A 284 -19.46 -12.75 -5.21
CA GLU A 284 -18.84 -13.81 -6.01
C GLU A 284 -17.61 -14.33 -5.26
N SER A 285 -17.30 -15.63 -5.38
CA SER A 285 -16.21 -16.30 -4.67
C SER A 285 -15.26 -17.01 -5.64
N VAL A 286 -13.95 -16.99 -5.38
CA VAL A 286 -12.96 -17.76 -6.14
C VAL A 286 -13.27 -19.26 -6.10
N PRO A 287 -13.51 -19.90 -7.26
CA PRO A 287 -13.89 -21.32 -7.32
C PRO A 287 -12.92 -22.27 -6.63
N TYR A 288 -11.61 -21.98 -6.66
CA TYR A 288 -10.59 -22.84 -6.06
C TYR A 288 -10.50 -22.70 -4.54
N ALA A 289 -10.91 -21.55 -4.00
CA ALA A 289 -10.87 -21.22 -2.58
C ALA A 289 -12.28 -21.19 -1.96
N ASN A 290 -13.28 -21.73 -2.66
CA ASN A 290 -14.65 -21.79 -2.18
C ASN A 290 -14.96 -23.21 -1.74
N ASP A 291 -15.23 -23.40 -0.45
CA ASP A 291 -15.63 -24.72 0.05
C ASP A 291 -17.12 -25.01 -0.08
N GLU A 292 -17.92 -24.02 -0.50
CA GLU A 292 -19.39 -23.94 -0.41
C GLU A 292 -19.93 -24.37 0.97
N ALA A 293 -21.02 -23.76 1.44
CA ALA A 293 -21.71 -24.34 2.57
C ALA A 293 -22.23 -25.71 2.11
N LYS A 294 -21.58 -26.80 2.54
CA LYS A 294 -22.07 -28.18 2.32
C LYS A 294 -23.57 -28.15 2.57
N GLU A 295 -24.39 -28.32 1.54
CA GLU A 295 -25.82 -28.52 1.74
C GLU A 295 -25.95 -29.65 2.78
N PRO A 296 -26.76 -29.50 3.85
CA PRO A 296 -26.98 -30.59 4.76
C PRO A 296 -27.51 -31.74 3.93
N ALA A 297 -26.74 -32.83 3.84
CA ALA A 297 -27.03 -33.98 3.00
C ALA A 297 -28.50 -34.37 3.19
N GLY A 298 -29.32 -34.01 2.20
CA GLY A 298 -30.75 -34.20 2.24
C GLY A 298 -31.09 -35.67 2.03
N ARG A 299 -31.39 -36.35 3.14
CA ARG A 299 -32.09 -37.65 3.28
C ARG A 299 -31.52 -38.88 2.59
#